data_AF-A0A0C9Q3K8-F1
#
_entry.id   AF-A0A0C9Q3K8-F1
#
_cell.length_a   1.000
_cell.length_b   1.000
_cell.length_c   1.000
_cell.angle_alpha   90.00
_cell.angle_beta   90.00
_cell.angle_gamma   90.00
#
_symmetry.space_group_name_H-M   'P 1'
#
loop_
_entity.id
_entity.type
_entity.pdbx_description
1 polymer ?
#
loop_
_entity_poly.entity_id
_entity_poly.type
_entity_poly.pdbx_seq_one_letter_code
_entity_poly.pdbx_strand_id
1 'polypeptide(L)'
;MASPSSSTSRYYLVHVPLLLLLVAQACSGEYYGKLIGKLSELHHDVSGEVYAVDARTLFIKDLTYDGEGPSAYFYAGNSKGPITNGFKIRDERGMSGPLHRYKKQGITLTLPEGKTLNNIKWFAIWCDDYSVNFGDVRIPRGFDYPKPQKLSPLDGVHLVSSEPVVVVDAQTLLVPSFSYDGEAPDAKFWVGAGPHPSSQGVRVPDENGKMSPLRRYDRKTIVLTLPGDLTVHQLGHFGVWCEAFTVDFGHIQIPQALNIPPSLKMLGVSPQRIKQGQGDPELEAFFAQSSSPTAVSTPSTSASSSSSSSLTHQNQRPTTYRPLRRDDRVQVVQAIDYRVPKSIVDYRFSKLSNHDNSQQPQSYARLVRIEGDRRVDSFVTY
;
A
#
# COMPACT_ATOMS: atom_id res chain seq x y z
N MET A 1 -65.57 24.26 -40.01
CA MET A 1 -64.66 23.10 -40.14
C MET A 1 -63.23 23.58 -39.93
N ALA A 2 -62.56 22.97 -38.94
CA ALA A 2 -61.11 22.80 -38.72
C ALA A 2 -60.12 24.00 -38.74
N SER A 3 -59.43 24.12 -37.60
CA SER A 3 -58.16 24.76 -37.22
C SER A 3 -56.93 24.38 -38.10
N PRO A 4 -55.66 24.71 -37.75
CA PRO A 4 -55.09 25.81 -36.97
C PRO A 4 -53.84 26.49 -37.62
N SER A 5 -53.40 27.56 -36.96
CA SER A 5 -52.07 28.17 -37.03
C SER A 5 -50.92 27.19 -36.71
N SER A 6 -49.80 27.31 -37.43
CA SER A 6 -48.53 26.67 -37.06
C SER A 6 -47.53 27.73 -36.58
N SER A 7 -47.54 27.97 -35.27
CA SER A 7 -46.38 28.48 -34.55
C SER A 7 -45.40 27.33 -34.41
N THR A 8 -44.26 27.37 -35.10
CA THR A 8 -43.20 26.36 -34.93
C THR A 8 -41.88 27.02 -34.54
N SER A 9 -41.47 26.65 -33.32
CA SER A 9 -40.11 26.33 -32.92
C SER A 9 -39.11 27.47 -32.72
N ARG A 10 -39.22 28.14 -31.57
CA ARG A 10 -38.12 28.85 -30.89
C ARG A 10 -37.58 28.00 -29.72
N TYR A 11 -36.94 26.85 -29.97
CA TYR A 11 -36.33 26.05 -28.88
C TYR A 11 -35.01 25.36 -29.20
N TYR A 12 -34.25 25.80 -30.22
CA TYR A 12 -32.97 25.18 -30.58
C TYR A 12 -31.70 25.86 -30.04
N LEU A 13 -31.82 26.87 -29.17
CA LEU A 13 -30.65 27.67 -28.75
C LEU A 13 -30.33 27.66 -27.25
N VAL A 14 -30.96 26.78 -26.44
CA VAL A 14 -30.70 26.71 -24.99
C VAL A 14 -30.17 25.35 -24.51
N HIS A 15 -30.12 24.33 -25.37
CA HIS A 15 -29.68 22.98 -24.97
C HIS A 15 -28.24 22.62 -25.35
N VAL A 16 -27.55 23.44 -26.15
CA VAL A 16 -26.15 23.19 -26.51
C VAL A 16 -25.15 23.45 -25.36
N PRO A 17 -25.31 24.44 -24.45
CA PRO A 17 -24.36 24.59 -23.35
C PRO A 17 -24.63 23.60 -22.20
N LEU A 18 -25.85 23.04 -22.09
CA LEU A 18 -26.19 22.06 -21.06
C LEU A 18 -25.68 20.65 -21.42
N LEU A 19 -25.55 20.32 -22.70
CA LEU A 19 -24.98 19.05 -23.15
C LEU A 19 -23.43 19.05 -23.13
N LEU A 20 -22.79 20.23 -23.11
CA LEU A 20 -21.33 20.34 -22.98
C LEU A 20 -20.83 20.34 -21.52
N LEU A 21 -21.71 20.53 -20.54
CA LEU A 21 -21.36 20.50 -19.11
C LEU A 21 -21.36 19.09 -18.50
N LEU A 22 -21.71 18.06 -19.28
CA LEU A 22 -21.84 16.66 -18.82
C LEU A 22 -20.64 15.77 -19.17
N VAL A 23 -19.58 16.30 -19.80
CA VAL A 23 -18.38 15.52 -20.22
C VAL A 23 -17.18 15.70 -19.27
N ALA A 24 -17.35 16.43 -18.16
CA ALA A 24 -16.30 16.58 -17.14
C ALA A 24 -16.62 15.84 -15.82
N GLN A 25 -17.37 14.74 -15.88
CA GLN A 25 -17.13 13.68 -14.89
C GLN A 25 -15.78 13.07 -15.26
N ALA A 26 -14.71 13.70 -14.76
CA ALA A 26 -13.45 13.02 -14.58
C ALA A 26 -13.78 11.80 -13.71
N CYS A 27 -13.99 10.65 -14.35
CA CYS A 27 -13.90 9.38 -13.70
C CYS A 27 -12.51 9.40 -13.06
N SER A 28 -12.44 9.67 -11.76
CA SER A 28 -11.25 9.44 -10.96
C SER A 28 -11.05 7.93 -11.00
N GLY A 29 -10.45 7.45 -12.09
CA GLY A 29 -10.05 6.06 -12.19
C GLY A 29 -9.16 5.80 -10.98
N GLU A 30 -9.56 4.85 -10.15
CA GLU A 30 -8.74 4.44 -9.02
C GLU A 30 -7.37 4.03 -9.57
N TYR A 31 -6.33 4.73 -9.12
CA TYR A 31 -4.96 4.44 -9.54
C TYR A 31 -4.45 3.26 -8.71
N TYR A 32 -4.21 2.12 -9.37
CA TYR A 32 -3.71 0.90 -8.73
C TYR A 32 -2.22 0.63 -9.02
N GLY A 33 -1.52 1.61 -9.59
CA GLY A 33 -0.16 1.45 -10.09
C GLY A 33 -0.12 1.12 -11.59
N LYS A 34 0.97 0.50 -12.03
CA LYS A 34 1.23 0.26 -13.46
C LYS A 34 0.68 -1.09 -13.89
N LEU A 35 -0.17 -1.09 -14.92
CA LEU A 35 -0.72 -2.34 -15.47
C LEU A 35 0.41 -3.25 -15.99
N ILE A 36 0.41 -4.50 -15.52
CA ILE A 36 1.26 -5.57 -16.04
C ILE A 36 0.54 -6.26 -17.21
N GLY A 37 -0.73 -6.62 -17.01
CA GLY A 37 -1.54 -7.29 -18.02
C GLY A 37 -2.75 -7.99 -17.42
N LYS A 38 -3.53 -8.68 -18.26
CA LYS A 38 -4.66 -9.51 -17.83
C LYS A 38 -4.21 -10.93 -17.56
N LEU A 39 -4.83 -11.58 -16.59
CA LEU A 39 -4.69 -13.03 -16.42
C LEU A 39 -5.31 -13.75 -17.63
N SER A 40 -4.66 -14.80 -18.09
CA SER A 40 -5.23 -15.69 -19.09
C SER A 40 -6.32 -16.56 -18.48
N GLU A 41 -7.47 -16.67 -19.15
CA GLU A 41 -8.57 -17.56 -18.77
C GLU A 41 -8.30 -18.98 -19.30
N LEU A 42 -7.60 -19.82 -18.52
CA LEU A 42 -7.30 -21.21 -18.92
C LEU A 42 -8.27 -22.20 -18.28
N HIS A 43 -8.41 -22.14 -16.96
CA HIS A 43 -9.30 -23.01 -16.18
C HIS A 43 -9.95 -22.23 -15.04
N HIS A 44 -11.06 -22.76 -14.53
CA HIS A 44 -11.67 -22.30 -13.28
C HIS A 44 -12.08 -20.81 -13.26
N ASP A 45 -12.49 -20.30 -14.43
CA ASP A 45 -12.93 -18.92 -14.64
C ASP A 45 -11.92 -17.85 -14.17
N VAL A 46 -10.62 -18.20 -14.16
CA VAL A 46 -9.56 -17.30 -13.72
C VAL A 46 -9.48 -16.08 -14.63
N SER A 47 -9.83 -14.92 -14.10
CA SER A 47 -9.74 -13.64 -14.78
C SER A 47 -9.37 -12.52 -13.80
N GLY A 48 -8.87 -11.41 -14.34
CA GLY A 48 -8.48 -10.24 -13.55
C GLY A 48 -7.37 -9.44 -14.24
N GLU A 49 -7.19 -8.19 -13.80
CA GLU A 49 -6.16 -7.29 -14.31
C GLU A 49 -5.08 -7.11 -13.23
N VAL A 50 -3.83 -7.42 -13.56
CA VAL A 50 -2.71 -7.39 -12.61
C VAL A 50 -1.93 -6.10 -12.78
N TYR A 51 -1.75 -5.38 -11.69
CA TYR A 51 -1.02 -4.13 -11.57
C TYR A 51 0.17 -4.28 -10.65
N ALA A 52 1.25 -3.57 -10.96
CA ALA A 52 2.38 -3.37 -10.07
C ALA A 52 2.13 -2.12 -9.22
N VAL A 53 2.01 -2.32 -7.91
CA VAL A 53 1.92 -1.24 -6.91
C VAL A 53 3.32 -0.69 -6.62
N ASP A 54 4.26 -1.59 -6.37
CA ASP A 54 5.68 -1.27 -6.12
C ASP A 54 6.59 -2.46 -6.53
N ALA A 55 7.84 -2.47 -6.07
CA ALA A 55 8.81 -3.53 -6.37
C ALA A 55 8.39 -4.96 -5.97
N ARG A 56 7.54 -5.12 -4.96
CA ARG A 56 7.10 -6.41 -4.40
C ARG A 56 5.59 -6.55 -4.31
N THR A 57 4.84 -5.47 -4.48
CA THR A 57 3.39 -5.49 -4.28
C THR A 57 2.67 -5.55 -5.62
N LEU A 58 1.76 -6.52 -5.74
CA LEU A 58 0.82 -6.66 -6.85
C LEU A 58 -0.58 -6.30 -6.39
N PHE A 59 -1.33 -5.60 -7.23
CA PHE A 59 -2.78 -5.45 -7.06
C PHE A 59 -3.48 -6.18 -8.20
N ILE A 60 -4.50 -6.98 -7.88
CA ILE A 60 -5.30 -7.68 -8.88
C ILE A 60 -6.70 -7.12 -8.81
N LYS A 61 -7.12 -6.45 -9.87
CA LYS A 61 -8.46 -5.90 -10.05
C LYS A 61 -9.39 -6.95 -10.64
N ASP A 62 -10.62 -6.98 -10.13
CA ASP A 62 -11.70 -7.86 -10.61
C ASP A 62 -11.32 -9.35 -10.64
N LEU A 63 -10.50 -9.82 -9.69
CA LEU A 63 -10.11 -11.22 -9.61
C LEU A 63 -11.33 -12.14 -9.49
N THR A 64 -11.40 -13.11 -10.39
CA THR A 64 -12.40 -14.19 -10.37
C THR A 64 -11.68 -15.53 -10.42
N TYR A 65 -12.16 -16.48 -9.63
CA TYR A 65 -11.72 -17.87 -9.59
C TYR A 65 -12.82 -18.67 -8.88
N ASP A 66 -13.28 -19.78 -9.47
CA ASP A 66 -14.44 -20.55 -8.99
C ASP A 66 -14.25 -21.24 -7.62
N GLY A 67 -13.00 -21.48 -7.20
CA GLY A 67 -12.67 -22.18 -5.95
C GLY A 67 -12.70 -23.71 -6.03
N GLU A 68 -12.83 -24.30 -7.21
CA GLU A 68 -12.98 -25.76 -7.36
C GLU A 68 -11.65 -26.53 -7.43
N GLY A 69 -10.54 -25.83 -7.64
CA GLY A 69 -9.20 -26.43 -7.61
C GLY A 69 -8.80 -26.85 -6.19
N PRO A 70 -8.42 -28.12 -5.95
CA PRO A 70 -8.19 -28.65 -4.60
C PRO A 70 -6.98 -28.04 -3.88
N SER A 71 -5.95 -27.69 -4.65
CA SER A 71 -4.68 -27.15 -4.15
C SER A 71 -4.20 -26.00 -5.04
N ALA A 72 -5.06 -25.01 -5.28
CA ALA A 72 -4.73 -23.80 -6.03
C ALA A 72 -4.03 -22.76 -5.16
N TYR A 73 -3.00 -22.09 -5.69
CA TYR A 73 -2.23 -21.05 -5.00
C TYR A 73 -1.82 -19.94 -5.95
N PHE A 74 -1.50 -18.77 -5.40
CA PHE A 74 -0.75 -17.75 -6.14
C PHE A 74 0.71 -18.17 -6.28
N TYR A 75 1.23 -18.09 -7.50
CA TYR A 75 2.59 -18.45 -7.84
C TYR A 75 3.25 -17.34 -8.64
N ALA A 76 4.57 -17.25 -8.53
CA ALA A 76 5.40 -16.51 -9.47
C ALA A 76 6.73 -17.23 -9.71
N GLY A 77 7.43 -16.85 -10.78
CA GLY A 77 8.71 -17.46 -11.11
C GLY A 77 9.47 -16.74 -12.19
N ASN A 78 10.71 -17.16 -12.42
CA ASN A 78 11.66 -16.56 -13.37
C ASN A 78 11.95 -17.45 -14.60
N SER A 79 11.25 -18.58 -14.72
CA SER A 79 11.29 -19.47 -15.88
C SER A 79 10.61 -18.83 -17.11
N LYS A 80 10.67 -19.51 -18.26
CA LYS A 80 9.99 -19.09 -19.49
C LYS A 80 8.46 -19.16 -19.40
N GLY A 81 7.88 -19.70 -18.34
CA GLY A 81 6.44 -19.77 -18.11
C GLY A 81 6.12 -20.48 -16.79
N PRO A 82 4.85 -20.47 -16.37
CA PRO A 82 4.40 -21.14 -15.16
C PRO A 82 4.77 -22.62 -15.17
N ILE A 83 5.50 -23.04 -14.15
CA ILE A 83 5.95 -24.43 -13.93
C ILE A 83 6.02 -24.67 -12.42
N THR A 84 6.09 -25.94 -12.03
CA THR A 84 6.18 -26.39 -10.64
C THR A 84 7.36 -25.77 -9.86
N ASN A 85 8.43 -25.33 -10.54
CA ASN A 85 9.59 -24.67 -9.92
C ASN A 85 9.39 -23.15 -9.66
N GLY A 86 8.14 -22.68 -9.63
CA GLY A 86 7.82 -21.35 -9.12
C GLY A 86 7.91 -21.29 -7.58
N PHE A 87 7.50 -20.16 -7.01
CA PHE A 87 7.33 -20.01 -5.57
C PHE A 87 5.92 -19.53 -5.24
N LYS A 88 5.39 -20.01 -4.12
CA LYS A 88 4.09 -19.61 -3.59
C LYS A 88 4.13 -18.18 -3.05
N ILE A 89 3.07 -17.44 -3.30
CA ILE A 89 2.79 -16.13 -2.72
C ILE A 89 1.65 -16.32 -1.73
N ARG A 90 1.74 -15.69 -0.56
CA ARG A 90 0.65 -15.70 0.42
C ARG A 90 -0.56 -14.96 -0.14
N ASP A 91 -1.76 -15.38 0.23
CA ASP A 91 -2.99 -14.69 -0.15
C ASP A 91 -3.10 -13.30 0.51
N GLU A 92 -4.19 -12.59 0.23
CA GLU A 92 -4.43 -11.24 0.76
C GLU A 92 -4.57 -11.19 2.30
N ARG A 93 -4.78 -12.35 2.94
CA ARG A 93 -4.90 -12.52 4.39
C ARG A 93 -3.58 -12.98 5.03
N GLY A 94 -2.53 -13.18 4.23
CA GLY A 94 -1.25 -13.70 4.68
C GLY A 94 -1.22 -15.21 4.89
N MET A 95 -2.21 -15.94 4.39
CA MET A 95 -2.29 -17.39 4.50
C MET A 95 -1.51 -18.08 3.38
N SER A 96 -1.00 -19.29 3.67
CA SER A 96 -0.30 -20.16 2.71
C SER A 96 -1.12 -21.38 2.29
N GLY A 97 -2.39 -21.43 2.66
CA GLY A 97 -3.32 -22.50 2.30
C GLY A 97 -3.85 -22.37 0.86
N PRO A 98 -4.63 -23.36 0.38
CA PRO A 98 -5.31 -23.26 -0.91
C PRO A 98 -6.21 -22.03 -1.00
N LEU A 99 -6.30 -21.47 -2.20
CA LEU A 99 -7.13 -20.29 -2.47
C LEU A 99 -8.61 -20.60 -2.30
N HIS A 100 -9.35 -19.64 -1.74
CA HIS A 100 -10.80 -19.67 -1.77
C HIS A 100 -11.34 -19.12 -3.11
N ARG A 101 -12.65 -19.23 -3.31
CA ARG A 101 -13.35 -18.63 -4.45
C ARG A 101 -13.25 -17.09 -4.44
N TYR A 102 -12.91 -16.48 -5.57
CA TYR A 102 -12.93 -15.02 -5.76
C TYR A 102 -14.04 -14.63 -6.75
N LYS A 103 -14.73 -13.51 -6.49
CA LYS A 103 -15.81 -13.00 -7.36
C LYS A 103 -15.62 -11.50 -7.60
N LYS A 104 -14.94 -11.15 -8.70
CA LYS A 104 -14.59 -9.76 -9.05
C LYS A 104 -14.03 -8.95 -7.86
N GLN A 105 -13.09 -9.54 -7.14
CA GLN A 105 -12.50 -8.92 -5.95
C GLN A 105 -11.21 -8.17 -6.31
N GLY A 106 -11.01 -7.01 -5.70
CA GLY A 106 -9.73 -6.31 -5.69
C GLY A 106 -8.85 -6.84 -4.56
N ILE A 107 -7.70 -7.44 -4.86
CA ILE A 107 -6.80 -7.97 -3.83
C ILE A 107 -5.38 -7.44 -3.97
N THR A 108 -4.69 -7.31 -2.83
CA THR A 108 -3.27 -6.91 -2.77
C THR A 108 -2.43 -8.10 -2.32
N LEU A 109 -1.40 -8.43 -3.09
CA LEU A 109 -0.47 -9.52 -2.81
C LEU A 109 0.93 -8.98 -2.62
N THR A 110 1.62 -9.50 -1.61
CA THR A 110 3.01 -9.14 -1.33
C THR A 110 3.94 -10.29 -1.69
N LEU A 111 4.88 -10.05 -2.60
CA LEU A 111 5.91 -11.03 -2.92
C LEU A 111 6.76 -11.37 -1.68
N PRO A 112 7.18 -12.64 -1.51
CA PRO A 112 8.06 -13.05 -0.42
C PRO A 112 9.38 -12.27 -0.38
N GLU A 113 10.05 -12.31 0.78
CA GLU A 113 11.35 -11.65 0.94
C GLU A 113 12.38 -12.12 -0.09
N GLY A 114 13.21 -11.19 -0.55
CA GLY A 114 14.20 -11.43 -1.61
C GLY A 114 13.60 -11.58 -3.02
N LYS A 115 12.27 -11.54 -3.18
CA LYS A 115 11.60 -11.52 -4.48
C LYS A 115 11.09 -10.12 -4.81
N THR A 116 11.23 -9.73 -6.06
CA THR A 116 10.77 -8.46 -6.62
C THR A 116 10.25 -8.67 -8.03
N LEU A 117 9.51 -7.71 -8.58
CA LEU A 117 9.04 -7.72 -9.97
C LEU A 117 10.18 -7.80 -10.99
N ASN A 118 11.36 -7.30 -10.66
CA ASN A 118 12.56 -7.45 -11.50
C ASN A 118 13.06 -8.90 -11.59
N ASN A 119 12.73 -9.71 -10.58
CA ASN A 119 13.28 -11.06 -10.42
C ASN A 119 12.29 -12.16 -10.86
N ILE A 120 11.14 -11.78 -11.41
CA ILE A 120 10.10 -12.69 -11.90
C ILE A 120 9.69 -12.33 -13.33
N LYS A 121 9.21 -13.33 -14.07
CA LYS A 121 8.76 -13.20 -15.48
C LYS A 121 7.29 -13.50 -15.67
N TRP A 122 6.64 -14.07 -14.65
CA TRP A 122 5.23 -14.41 -14.69
C TRP A 122 4.67 -14.47 -13.27
N PHE A 123 3.38 -14.21 -13.18
CA PHE A 123 2.52 -14.44 -12.03
C PHE A 123 1.36 -15.33 -12.49
N ALA A 124 0.95 -16.30 -11.67
CA ALA A 124 -0.07 -17.27 -12.04
C ALA A 124 -0.91 -17.74 -10.85
N ILE A 125 -2.09 -18.27 -11.16
CA ILE A 125 -2.84 -19.17 -10.29
C ILE A 125 -2.52 -20.60 -10.72
N TRP A 126 -1.92 -21.38 -9.83
CA TRP A 126 -1.39 -22.70 -10.13
C TRP A 126 -1.92 -23.74 -9.16
N CYS A 127 -2.30 -24.92 -9.68
CA CYS A 127 -2.71 -26.05 -8.86
C CYS A 127 -1.58 -27.07 -8.71
N ASP A 128 -1.17 -27.34 -7.47
CA ASP A 128 -0.08 -28.27 -7.18
C ASP A 128 -0.45 -29.72 -7.51
N ASP A 129 -1.63 -30.17 -7.08
CA ASP A 129 -2.06 -31.57 -7.19
C ASP A 129 -2.09 -32.05 -8.64
N TYR A 130 -2.54 -31.19 -9.55
CA TYR A 130 -2.62 -31.49 -10.98
C TYR A 130 -1.44 -30.95 -11.78
N SER A 131 -0.59 -30.11 -11.17
CA SER A 131 0.49 -29.40 -11.87
C SER A 131 0.00 -28.65 -13.11
N VAL A 132 -1.12 -27.92 -12.96
CA VAL A 132 -1.79 -27.17 -14.03
C VAL A 132 -1.82 -25.68 -13.72
N ASN A 133 -1.59 -24.87 -14.75
CA ASN A 133 -1.77 -23.43 -14.74
C ASN A 133 -3.24 -23.09 -14.99
N PHE A 134 -3.90 -22.43 -14.04
CA PHE A 134 -5.28 -21.97 -14.20
C PHE A 134 -5.37 -20.62 -14.89
N GLY A 135 -4.31 -19.82 -14.80
CA GLY A 135 -4.19 -18.56 -15.52
C GLY A 135 -2.93 -17.80 -15.11
N ASP A 136 -2.26 -17.19 -16.08
CA ASP A 136 -1.04 -16.40 -15.86
C ASP A 136 -1.05 -15.06 -16.56
N VAL A 137 -0.14 -14.20 -16.10
CA VAL A 137 0.24 -12.95 -16.77
C VAL A 137 1.75 -12.92 -16.90
N ARG A 138 2.24 -12.41 -18.03
CA ARG A 138 3.68 -12.23 -18.26
C ARG A 138 4.13 -10.85 -17.83
N ILE A 139 5.27 -10.81 -17.14
CA ILE A 139 5.92 -9.58 -16.70
C ILE A 139 7.02 -9.26 -17.71
N PRO A 140 6.93 -8.14 -18.44
CA PRO A 140 7.95 -7.75 -19.41
C PRO A 140 9.33 -7.60 -18.76
N ARG A 141 10.39 -7.87 -19.52
CA ARG A 141 11.76 -7.56 -19.08
C ARG A 141 11.92 -6.05 -18.96
N GLY A 142 12.57 -5.60 -17.89
CA GLY A 142 12.75 -4.16 -17.64
C GLY A 142 11.45 -3.43 -17.32
N PHE A 143 10.45 -4.15 -16.80
CA PHE A 143 9.20 -3.54 -16.38
C PHE A 143 9.46 -2.44 -15.33
N ASP A 144 9.23 -1.20 -15.72
CA ASP A 144 9.44 -0.05 -14.85
C ASP A 144 8.22 0.12 -13.92
N TYR A 145 8.23 -0.61 -12.80
CA TYR A 145 7.22 -0.52 -11.75
C TYR A 145 7.32 0.79 -10.96
N PRO A 146 6.22 1.25 -10.34
CA PRO A 146 6.20 2.50 -9.60
C PRO A 146 7.12 2.49 -8.38
N LYS A 147 7.79 3.63 -8.12
CA LYS A 147 8.77 3.79 -7.02
C LYS A 147 8.69 5.20 -6.43
N PRO A 148 9.02 5.39 -5.14
CA PRO A 148 9.16 6.72 -4.58
C PRO A 148 10.13 7.58 -5.39
N GLN A 149 9.80 8.86 -5.60
CA GLN A 149 10.60 9.77 -6.43
C GLN A 149 11.08 10.97 -5.63
N LYS A 150 12.37 11.30 -5.77
CA LYS A 150 12.96 12.50 -5.15
C LYS A 150 12.78 13.69 -6.09
N LEU A 151 12.38 14.81 -5.53
CA LEU A 151 12.26 16.11 -6.18
C LEU A 151 13.39 17.03 -5.71
N SER A 152 13.34 18.31 -6.10
CA SER A 152 14.24 19.32 -5.56
C SER A 152 14.01 19.55 -4.05
N PRO A 153 15.02 20.05 -3.33
CA PRO A 153 14.80 20.59 -1.99
C PRO A 153 13.93 21.85 -2.04
N LEU A 154 13.25 22.16 -0.94
CA LEU A 154 12.70 23.50 -0.73
C LEU A 154 13.85 24.46 -0.47
N ASP A 155 13.77 25.63 -1.08
CA ASP A 155 14.65 26.76 -0.85
C ASP A 155 13.83 28.04 -1.06
N GLY A 156 13.90 28.96 -0.10
CA GLY A 156 12.92 30.03 -0.01
C GLY A 156 13.22 31.05 1.08
N VAL A 157 12.28 31.97 1.27
CA VAL A 157 12.33 33.00 2.31
C VAL A 157 11.81 32.46 3.64
N HIS A 158 11.94 33.24 4.72
CA HIS A 158 11.50 32.84 6.06
C HIS A 158 12.09 31.51 6.54
N LEU A 159 13.33 31.23 6.12
CA LEU A 159 14.06 29.99 6.38
C LEU A 159 13.36 28.72 5.88
N VAL A 160 12.42 28.84 4.92
CA VAL A 160 11.82 27.69 4.23
C VAL A 160 12.91 26.95 3.49
N SER A 161 13.28 25.79 4.02
CA SER A 161 14.33 24.94 3.46
C SER A 161 14.10 23.48 3.82
N SER A 162 14.59 22.57 2.98
CA SER A 162 14.55 21.13 3.27
C SER A 162 15.66 20.38 2.53
N GLU A 163 15.83 19.10 2.87
CA GLU A 163 16.43 18.14 1.93
C GLU A 163 15.49 17.84 0.75
N PRO A 164 15.95 17.13 -0.31
CA PRO A 164 15.09 16.71 -1.41
C PRO A 164 13.77 16.10 -0.95
N VAL A 165 12.66 16.72 -1.35
CA VAL A 165 11.31 16.23 -1.04
C VAL A 165 11.10 14.89 -1.75
N VAL A 166 10.50 13.93 -1.07
CA VAL A 166 10.23 12.60 -1.62
C VAL A 166 8.73 12.42 -1.79
N VAL A 167 8.30 12.19 -3.02
CA VAL A 167 6.96 11.68 -3.32
C VAL A 167 6.98 10.19 -3.00
N VAL A 168 6.35 9.81 -1.88
CA VAL A 168 6.34 8.42 -1.39
C VAL A 168 5.35 7.59 -2.20
N ASP A 169 4.15 8.12 -2.37
CA ASP A 169 3.07 7.55 -3.17
C ASP A 169 2.18 8.67 -3.73
N ALA A 170 1.08 8.29 -4.40
CA ALA A 170 0.14 9.21 -5.04
C ALA A 170 -0.48 10.25 -4.09
N GLN A 171 -0.43 10.09 -2.76
CA GLN A 171 -1.02 11.01 -1.79
C GLN A 171 -0.09 11.41 -0.64
N THR A 172 1.16 10.96 -0.63
CA THR A 172 2.07 11.12 0.50
C THR A 172 3.38 11.78 0.08
N LEU A 173 3.72 12.88 0.75
CA LEU A 173 4.99 13.59 0.61
C LEU A 173 5.81 13.44 1.90
N LEU A 174 7.09 13.09 1.76
CA LEU A 174 8.07 13.11 2.84
C LEU A 174 9.00 14.31 2.61
N VAL A 175 9.11 15.18 3.61
CA VAL A 175 9.98 16.37 3.58
C VAL A 175 11.01 16.23 4.69
N PRO A 176 12.23 15.75 4.39
CA PRO A 176 13.27 15.61 5.40
C PRO A 176 13.89 16.97 5.76
N SER A 177 14.30 17.11 7.02
CA SER A 177 15.04 18.29 7.50
C SER A 177 14.34 19.63 7.22
N PHE A 178 13.01 19.68 7.24
CA PHE A 178 12.22 20.90 6.98
C PHE A 178 12.44 21.96 8.06
N SER A 179 12.69 23.20 7.63
CA SER A 179 12.82 24.37 8.49
C SER A 179 11.93 25.51 8.00
N TYR A 180 11.44 26.33 8.94
CA TYR A 180 10.65 27.53 8.71
C TYR A 180 10.65 28.36 10.01
N ASP A 181 10.85 29.68 9.92
CA ASP A 181 11.03 30.55 11.10
C ASP A 181 9.78 30.70 11.99
N GLY A 182 8.59 30.53 11.41
CA GLY A 182 7.31 30.68 12.13
C GLY A 182 6.80 32.11 12.23
N GLU A 183 7.38 33.08 11.52
CA GLU A 183 7.08 34.51 11.70
C GLU A 183 5.83 34.98 10.96
N ALA A 184 5.44 34.32 9.87
CA ALA A 184 4.31 34.79 9.08
C ALA A 184 2.96 34.43 9.72
N PRO A 185 1.96 35.33 9.61
CA PRO A 185 0.69 35.17 10.32
C PRO A 185 -0.17 34.00 9.82
N ASP A 186 -0.01 33.59 8.56
CA ASP A 186 -0.85 32.55 7.94
C ASP A 186 -0.10 31.73 6.89
N ALA A 187 1.10 31.24 7.24
CA ALA A 187 1.83 30.29 6.40
C ALA A 187 1.16 28.90 6.42
N LYS A 188 1.06 28.24 5.27
CA LYS A 188 0.47 26.91 5.07
C LYS A 188 1.33 26.07 4.14
N PHE A 189 1.23 24.75 4.25
CA PHE A 189 1.61 23.88 3.13
C PHE A 189 0.60 24.06 2.02
N TRP A 190 1.10 24.18 0.79
CA TRP A 190 0.31 24.62 -0.35
C TRP A 190 0.67 23.80 -1.58
N VAL A 191 -0.36 23.40 -2.32
CA VAL A 191 -0.22 22.68 -3.59
C VAL A 191 -1.19 23.27 -4.60
N GLY A 192 -0.94 23.03 -5.88
CA GLY A 192 -1.87 23.46 -6.92
C GLY A 192 -1.47 22.96 -8.28
N ALA A 193 -2.34 23.19 -9.25
CA ALA A 193 -2.03 22.94 -10.65
C ALA A 193 -1.03 23.97 -11.17
N GLY A 194 -0.20 23.55 -12.12
CA GLY A 194 0.80 24.42 -12.76
C GLY A 194 2.08 24.61 -11.94
N PRO A 195 3.12 25.20 -12.57
CA PRO A 195 4.48 25.19 -12.04
C PRO A 195 4.73 26.15 -10.87
N HIS A 196 3.83 27.10 -10.61
CA HIS A 196 4.02 28.12 -9.58
C HIS A 196 2.79 28.24 -8.67
N PRO A 197 2.97 28.52 -7.37
CA PRO A 197 1.88 28.81 -6.45
C PRO A 197 1.02 29.99 -6.87
N SER A 198 -0.27 29.91 -6.56
CA SER A 198 -1.23 31.00 -6.71
C SER A 198 -2.26 30.95 -5.58
N SER A 199 -3.06 32.01 -5.45
CA SER A 199 -4.15 32.10 -4.47
C SER A 199 -5.25 31.05 -4.67
N GLN A 200 -5.29 30.36 -5.81
CA GLN A 200 -6.25 29.29 -6.11
C GLN A 200 -5.74 27.89 -5.74
N GLY A 201 -4.60 27.78 -5.05
CA GLY A 201 -4.10 26.49 -4.60
C GLY A 201 -4.90 25.90 -3.43
N VAL A 202 -4.48 24.73 -3.00
CA VAL A 202 -5.11 23.90 -2.00
C VAL A 202 -4.20 23.79 -0.79
N ARG A 203 -4.78 24.02 0.39
CA ARG A 203 -4.10 23.85 1.68
C ARG A 203 -3.85 22.36 1.94
N VAL A 204 -2.62 22.00 2.29
CA VAL A 204 -2.27 20.66 2.77
C VAL A 204 -2.19 20.70 4.30
N PRO A 205 -2.86 19.79 5.03
CA PRO A 205 -2.73 19.70 6.47
C PRO A 205 -1.28 19.48 6.91
N ASP A 206 -0.92 19.95 8.10
CA ASP A 206 0.38 19.64 8.72
C ASP A 206 0.52 18.14 9.04
N GLU A 207 1.67 17.74 9.56
CA GLU A 207 1.94 16.33 9.88
C GLU A 207 1.02 15.75 10.97
N ASN A 208 0.24 16.59 11.66
CA ASN A 208 -0.75 16.22 12.68
C ASN A 208 -2.19 16.38 12.17
N GLY A 209 -2.38 16.64 10.87
CA GLY A 209 -3.69 16.82 10.24
C GLY A 209 -4.33 18.19 10.51
N LYS A 210 -3.58 19.20 10.97
CA LYS A 210 -4.11 20.53 11.28
C LYS A 210 -4.04 21.47 10.07
N MET A 211 -5.07 22.30 9.93
CA MET A 211 -5.16 23.37 8.90
C MET A 211 -4.83 24.77 9.46
N SER A 212 -4.40 24.86 10.71
CA SER A 212 -3.95 26.10 11.34
C SER A 212 -2.66 26.63 10.70
N PRO A 213 -2.30 27.91 10.87
CA PRO A 213 -1.01 28.43 10.43
C PRO A 213 0.16 27.54 10.90
N LEU A 214 1.17 27.41 10.05
CA LEU A 214 2.38 26.66 10.37
C LEU A 214 3.12 27.35 11.52
N ARG A 215 3.51 26.54 12.50
CA ARG A 215 4.45 26.95 13.55
C ARG A 215 5.88 26.93 13.01
N ARG A 216 6.84 27.38 13.83
CA ARG A 216 8.26 27.22 13.56
C ARG A 216 8.64 25.73 13.41
N TYR A 217 9.49 25.44 12.42
CA TYR A 217 10.14 24.14 12.21
C TYR A 217 11.67 24.33 12.23
N ASP A 218 12.39 23.43 12.89
CA ASP A 218 13.87 23.40 12.90
C ASP A 218 14.33 22.00 12.49
N ARG A 219 14.79 21.86 11.24
CA ARG A 219 15.28 20.62 10.63
C ARG A 219 14.45 19.38 10.97
N LYS A 220 13.12 19.51 10.96
CA LYS A 220 12.19 18.44 11.31
C LYS A 220 11.83 17.65 10.05
N THR A 221 11.95 16.32 10.10
CA THR A 221 11.37 15.45 9.07
C THR A 221 9.86 15.33 9.26
N ILE A 222 9.09 15.65 8.22
CA ILE A 222 7.62 15.61 8.25
C ILE A 222 7.09 14.73 7.11
N VAL A 223 5.97 14.07 7.37
CA VAL A 223 5.20 13.32 6.38
C VAL A 223 3.85 14.01 6.24
N LEU A 224 3.51 14.38 5.02
CA LEU A 224 2.28 15.09 4.69
C LEU A 224 1.41 14.20 3.82
N THR A 225 0.12 14.14 4.17
CA THR A 225 -0.90 13.43 3.39
C THR A 225 -1.75 14.47 2.67
N LEU A 226 -1.89 14.32 1.35
CA LEU A 226 -2.73 15.20 0.54
C LEU A 226 -4.21 15.07 0.99
N PRO A 227 -4.97 16.18 1.01
CA PRO A 227 -6.34 16.18 1.47
C PRO A 227 -7.30 15.53 0.46
N GLY A 228 -8.38 14.93 0.96
CA GLY A 228 -9.46 14.36 0.14
C GLY A 228 -8.98 13.26 -0.81
N ASP A 229 -9.31 13.43 -2.08
CA ASP A 229 -8.95 12.54 -3.20
C ASP A 229 -7.89 13.17 -4.12
N LEU A 230 -7.24 14.24 -3.64
CA LEU A 230 -6.15 14.89 -4.36
C LEU A 230 -4.98 13.92 -4.50
N THR A 231 -4.39 13.87 -5.69
CA THR A 231 -3.20 13.05 -5.97
C THR A 231 -2.07 13.89 -6.52
N VAL A 232 -0.83 13.44 -6.32
CA VAL A 232 0.37 14.11 -6.83
C VAL A 232 0.33 14.26 -8.36
N HIS A 233 -0.36 13.37 -9.08
CA HIS A 233 -0.56 13.47 -10.53
C HIS A 233 -1.34 14.71 -10.97
N GLN A 234 -2.09 15.33 -10.06
CA GLN A 234 -2.86 16.55 -10.32
C GLN A 234 -2.10 17.82 -9.93
N LEU A 235 -0.92 17.69 -9.31
CA LEU A 235 -0.14 18.80 -8.78
C LEU A 235 0.95 19.22 -9.77
N GLY A 236 1.17 20.52 -9.89
CA GLY A 236 2.32 21.09 -10.57
C GLY A 236 3.38 21.67 -9.63
N HIS A 237 3.04 21.87 -8.36
CA HIS A 237 3.97 22.34 -7.33
C HIS A 237 3.55 21.91 -5.92
N PHE A 238 4.52 21.98 -5.00
CA PHE A 238 4.34 21.89 -3.55
C PHE A 238 5.23 22.94 -2.89
N GLY A 239 4.74 23.64 -1.87
CA GLY A 239 5.51 24.67 -1.19
C GLY A 239 4.88 25.20 0.08
N VAL A 240 5.44 26.30 0.56
CA VAL A 240 4.91 27.08 1.68
C VAL A 240 4.36 28.39 1.14
N TRP A 241 3.10 28.67 1.43
CA TRP A 241 2.40 29.87 0.97
C TRP A 241 1.82 30.63 2.16
N CYS A 242 2.01 31.96 2.18
CA CYS A 242 1.31 32.81 3.11
C CYS A 242 -0.03 33.24 2.52
N GLU A 243 -1.12 32.71 3.08
CA GLU A 243 -2.46 32.95 2.55
C GLU A 243 -2.95 34.38 2.80
N ALA A 244 -2.64 34.94 3.98
CA ALA A 244 -3.02 36.32 4.32
C ALA A 244 -2.40 37.38 3.39
N PHE A 245 -1.18 37.15 2.90
CA PHE A 245 -0.47 38.10 2.03
C PHE A 245 -0.37 37.66 0.58
N THR A 246 -0.84 36.45 0.25
CA THR A 246 -0.75 35.85 -1.09
C THR A 246 0.69 35.83 -1.64
N VAL A 247 1.63 35.43 -0.80
CA VAL A 247 3.07 35.38 -1.12
C VAL A 247 3.59 33.95 -1.04
N ASP A 248 4.36 33.57 -2.05
CA ASP A 248 5.12 32.32 -2.08
C ASP A 248 6.38 32.45 -1.22
N PHE A 249 6.52 31.58 -0.23
CA PHE A 249 7.70 31.53 0.62
C PHE A 249 8.77 30.58 0.12
N GLY A 250 8.44 29.73 -0.85
CA GLY A 250 9.33 28.72 -1.39
C GLY A 250 8.51 27.52 -1.85
N HIS A 251 8.75 27.10 -3.08
CA HIS A 251 8.08 25.94 -3.68
C HIS A 251 9.05 25.11 -4.50
N ILE A 252 8.63 23.88 -4.75
CA ILE A 252 9.22 22.98 -5.72
C ILE A 252 8.22 22.68 -6.82
N GLN A 253 8.71 22.42 -8.02
CA GLN A 253 7.89 21.96 -9.13
C GLN A 253 7.73 20.44 -9.08
N ILE A 254 6.53 19.97 -9.38
CA ILE A 254 6.19 18.56 -9.47
C ILE A 254 6.04 18.21 -10.96
N PRO A 255 6.92 17.36 -11.52
CA PRO A 255 6.78 16.90 -12.90
C PRO A 255 5.48 16.11 -13.07
N GLN A 256 4.81 16.25 -14.22
CA GLN A 256 3.49 15.65 -14.43
C GLN A 256 3.51 14.13 -14.65
N ALA A 257 4.63 13.56 -15.11
CA ALA A 257 4.75 12.16 -15.49
C ALA A 257 5.56 11.33 -14.47
N LEU A 258 5.19 11.37 -13.20
CA LEU A 258 5.84 10.55 -12.16
C LEU A 258 5.32 9.11 -12.18
N ASN A 259 6.23 8.14 -12.12
CA ASN A 259 5.90 6.72 -11.94
C ASN A 259 6.02 6.36 -10.46
N ILE A 260 5.02 6.76 -9.67
CA ILE A 260 4.97 6.65 -8.20
C ILE A 260 3.92 5.62 -7.75
N PRO A 261 4.09 4.96 -6.60
CA PRO A 261 3.13 4.00 -6.09
C PRO A 261 1.74 4.61 -5.88
N PRO A 262 0.65 3.83 -6.01
CA PRO A 262 -0.65 4.24 -5.49
C PRO A 262 -0.61 4.32 -3.96
N SER A 263 -1.49 5.13 -3.36
CA SER A 263 -1.55 5.21 -1.90
C SER A 263 -2.27 3.99 -1.30
N LEU A 264 -1.88 3.60 -0.08
CA LEU A 264 -2.55 2.50 0.63
C LEU A 264 -4.06 2.76 0.82
N LYS A 265 -4.41 4.03 1.06
CA LYS A 265 -5.81 4.47 1.17
C LYS A 265 -6.59 4.18 -0.11
N MET A 266 -5.99 4.40 -1.28
CA MET A 266 -6.62 4.13 -2.58
C MET A 266 -6.78 2.64 -2.87
N LEU A 267 -5.91 1.79 -2.33
CA LEU A 267 -6.02 0.34 -2.48
C LEU A 267 -7.01 -0.30 -1.49
N GLY A 268 -7.67 0.50 -0.63
CA GLY A 268 -8.55 -0.02 0.41
C GLY A 268 -7.83 -0.80 1.51
N VAL A 269 -6.49 -0.73 1.56
CA VAL A 269 -5.69 -1.35 2.61
C VAL A 269 -5.46 -0.33 3.71
N SER A 270 -6.16 -0.50 4.83
CA SER A 270 -5.91 0.32 6.02
C SER A 270 -4.45 0.14 6.45
N PRO A 271 -3.73 1.21 6.83
CA PRO A 271 -2.41 1.08 7.43
C PRO A 271 -2.53 0.10 8.60
N GLN A 272 -1.76 -0.98 8.60
CA GLN A 272 -1.75 -1.86 9.75
C GLN A 272 -1.32 -1.03 10.95
N ARG A 273 -2.21 -0.90 11.95
CA ARG A 273 -1.81 -0.45 13.28
C ARG A 273 -0.69 -1.40 13.69
N ILE A 274 0.55 -0.90 13.70
CA ILE A 274 1.63 -1.56 14.40
C ILE A 274 1.14 -1.67 15.84
N LYS A 275 0.71 -2.87 16.25
CA LYS A 275 0.48 -3.14 17.67
C LYS A 275 1.82 -2.95 18.35
N GLN A 276 2.02 -1.78 18.94
CA GLN A 276 3.01 -1.63 20.00
C GLN A 276 2.71 -2.72 21.04
N GLY A 277 3.75 -3.48 21.37
CA GLY A 277 3.64 -4.65 22.22
C GLY A 277 3.02 -4.33 23.58
N GLN A 278 2.30 -5.33 24.08
CA GLN A 278 2.10 -5.66 25.50
C GLN A 278 2.15 -4.48 26.50
N GLY A 279 0.97 -3.99 26.91
CA GLY A 279 0.83 -3.08 28.04
C GLY A 279 -0.61 -3.04 28.55
N ASP A 280 -0.84 -3.77 29.64
CA ASP A 280 -1.85 -3.66 30.70
C ASP A 280 -3.36 -3.45 30.38
N PRO A 281 -4.25 -4.37 30.82
CA PRO A 281 -5.70 -4.33 30.53
C PRO A 281 -6.51 -3.30 31.37
N GLU A 282 -5.87 -2.27 31.94
CA GLU A 282 -6.55 -1.32 32.85
C GLU A 282 -6.96 0.01 32.19
N LEU A 283 -6.59 0.24 30.92
CA LEU A 283 -6.91 1.49 30.20
C LEU A 283 -8.11 1.39 29.24
N GLU A 284 -8.68 0.19 29.00
CA GLU A 284 -9.90 0.05 28.17
C GLU A 284 -11.20 0.42 28.90
N ALA A 285 -11.19 0.54 30.23
CA ALA A 285 -12.37 0.92 31.01
C ALA A 285 -12.68 2.43 30.99
N PHE A 286 -11.74 3.29 30.58
CA PHE A 286 -11.91 4.75 30.60
C PHE A 286 -12.52 5.34 29.31
N PHE A 287 -12.49 4.63 28.19
CA PHE A 287 -13.05 5.13 26.91
C PHE A 287 -14.48 4.66 26.61
N ALA A 288 -15.06 3.77 27.42
CA ALA A 288 -16.41 3.23 27.21
C ALA A 288 -17.55 4.07 27.85
N GLN A 289 -17.26 5.22 28.46
CA GLN A 289 -18.27 6.07 29.13
C GLN A 289 -18.54 7.43 28.46
N SER A 290 -18.03 7.70 27.26
CA SER A 290 -18.25 8.99 26.58
C SER A 290 -18.87 8.85 25.19
N SER A 291 -19.99 8.13 25.09
CA SER A 291 -20.88 8.27 23.92
C SER A 291 -22.25 7.64 24.19
N SER A 292 -23.18 8.41 24.74
CA SER A 292 -24.61 8.19 24.60
C SER A 292 -25.31 9.52 24.28
N PRO A 293 -26.14 9.59 23.22
CA PRO A 293 -26.75 10.83 22.78
C PRO A 293 -27.99 11.17 23.60
N THR A 294 -28.07 12.42 24.06
CA THR A 294 -29.21 13.02 24.75
C THR A 294 -30.32 13.33 23.75
N ALA A 295 -31.47 12.68 23.89
CA ALA A 295 -32.70 13.02 23.17
C ALA A 295 -33.52 14.04 23.99
N VAL A 296 -33.98 15.07 23.29
CA VAL A 296 -34.81 16.20 23.77
C VAL A 296 -36.23 15.74 24.09
N SER A 297 -36.76 16.17 25.23
CA SER A 297 -38.14 15.95 25.68
C SER A 297 -38.93 17.27 25.69
N THR A 298 -40.17 17.21 25.19
CA THR A 298 -41.23 18.22 25.40
C THR A 298 -42.46 17.51 25.99
N PRO A 299 -43.18 18.10 26.97
CA PRO A 299 -44.26 17.41 27.66
C PRO A 299 -45.64 17.72 27.07
N SER A 300 -46.51 16.71 27.05
CA SER A 300 -47.96 16.89 26.99
C SER A 300 -48.66 15.88 27.90
N THR A 301 -49.70 16.38 28.54
CA THR A 301 -50.41 15.86 29.71
C THR A 301 -51.51 14.85 29.37
N SER A 302 -51.82 14.03 30.40
CA SER A 302 -53.14 13.50 30.82
C SER A 302 -53.58 12.08 30.45
N ALA A 303 -54.00 11.40 31.53
CA ALA A 303 -55.18 10.55 31.71
C ALA A 303 -55.02 9.00 31.73
N SER A 304 -55.40 8.46 32.91
CA SER A 304 -56.13 7.19 33.19
C SER A 304 -55.49 5.86 32.75
N SER A 305 -55.55 4.72 33.45
CA SER A 305 -56.30 4.23 34.62
C SER A 305 -55.84 2.78 34.88
N SER A 306 -56.00 2.30 36.13
CA SER A 306 -56.25 0.88 36.56
C SER A 306 -55.23 -0.22 36.15
N SER A 307 -54.92 -1.27 36.91
CA SER A 307 -55.28 -1.79 38.25
C SER A 307 -54.48 -3.08 38.46
N SER A 308 -54.15 -3.38 39.72
CA SER A 308 -54.01 -4.72 40.34
C SER A 308 -53.12 -5.80 39.67
N SER A 309 -52.11 -6.30 40.39
CA SER A 309 -52.27 -7.47 41.27
C SER A 309 -50.93 -7.97 41.83
N SER A 310 -51.07 -8.79 42.86
CA SER A 310 -50.18 -9.08 43.99
C SER A 310 -49.42 -10.42 43.90
N LEU A 311 -48.45 -10.58 44.80
CA LEU A 311 -47.94 -11.82 45.46
C LEU A 311 -46.67 -12.52 44.92
N THR A 312 -45.59 -12.30 45.69
CA THR A 312 -44.70 -13.29 46.36
C THR A 312 -44.37 -14.63 45.67
N HIS A 313 -43.07 -14.94 45.50
CA HIS A 313 -42.35 -15.90 46.35
C HIS A 313 -40.83 -15.97 46.06
N GLN A 314 -40.11 -16.36 47.11
CA GLN A 314 -38.70 -16.74 47.23
C GLN A 314 -38.18 -17.65 46.09
N ASN A 315 -36.89 -17.61 45.73
CA ASN A 315 -35.88 -18.48 46.37
C ASN A 315 -34.45 -18.35 45.79
N GLN A 316 -33.51 -18.45 46.74
CA GLN A 316 -32.09 -18.80 46.78
C GLN A 316 -31.34 -19.28 45.52
N ARG A 317 -30.11 -18.75 45.37
CA ARG A 317 -28.97 -19.33 44.62
C ARG A 317 -28.26 -20.41 45.46
N PRO A 318 -27.78 -21.50 44.83
CA PRO A 318 -26.65 -22.27 45.34
C PRO A 318 -25.38 -22.08 44.50
N THR A 319 -24.28 -21.83 45.18
CA THR A 319 -22.91 -21.96 44.67
C THR A 319 -22.49 -23.43 44.75
N THR A 320 -21.74 -23.95 43.77
CA THR A 320 -20.90 -25.14 43.98
C THR A 320 -19.70 -25.13 43.03
N TYR A 321 -18.52 -25.18 43.65
CA TYR A 321 -17.20 -25.42 43.11
C TYR A 321 -16.95 -26.94 43.02
N ARG A 322 -16.26 -27.45 42.00
CA ARG A 322 -15.75 -28.85 41.98
C ARG A 322 -14.43 -28.98 41.19
N PRO A 323 -13.43 -29.76 41.67
CA PRO A 323 -12.03 -29.62 41.25
C PRO A 323 -11.54 -30.66 40.23
N LEU A 324 -10.28 -30.44 39.82
CA LEU A 324 -9.40 -31.12 38.86
C LEU A 324 -9.32 -32.66 38.98
N ARG A 325 -9.14 -33.33 37.84
CA ARG A 325 -8.59 -34.69 37.75
C ARG A 325 -7.53 -34.80 36.65
N ARG A 326 -6.44 -35.46 37.01
CA ARG A 326 -5.23 -35.80 36.28
C ARG A 326 -5.39 -37.24 35.78
N ASP A 327 -5.08 -37.52 34.52
CA ASP A 327 -4.76 -38.88 34.06
C ASP A 327 -3.70 -38.81 32.95
N ASP A 328 -2.61 -39.53 33.21
CA ASP A 328 -1.41 -39.68 32.39
C ASP A 328 -1.66 -40.58 31.17
N ARG A 329 -1.15 -40.18 29.99
CA ARG A 329 -0.60 -41.11 29.00
C ARG A 329 0.60 -40.50 28.28
N VAL A 330 1.78 -40.96 28.70
CA VAL A 330 3.06 -40.76 28.02
C VAL A 330 3.10 -41.68 26.79
N GLN A 331 3.38 -41.12 25.60
CA GLN A 331 3.87 -41.90 24.46
C GLN A 331 5.35 -41.60 24.25
N VAL A 332 6.13 -42.67 24.33
CA VAL A 332 7.58 -42.72 24.11
C VAL A 332 7.86 -42.61 22.61
N VAL A 333 8.75 -41.69 22.26
CA VAL A 333 9.32 -41.49 20.93
C VAL A 333 10.31 -42.63 20.64
N GLN A 334 10.10 -43.39 19.57
CA GLN A 334 11.14 -44.25 18.99
C GLN A 334 11.99 -43.44 18.01
N ALA A 335 13.31 -43.47 18.24
CA ALA A 335 14.32 -42.91 17.36
C ALA A 335 14.38 -43.72 16.06
N ILE A 336 14.41 -43.03 14.92
CA ILE A 336 14.63 -43.64 13.60
C ILE A 336 16.06 -43.31 13.19
N ASP A 337 16.87 -44.35 13.06
CA ASP A 337 18.25 -44.29 12.56
C ASP A 337 18.28 -43.82 11.10
N TYR A 338 19.07 -42.79 10.80
CA TYR A 338 19.39 -42.39 9.43
C TYR A 338 20.41 -43.35 8.84
N ARG A 339 19.95 -44.22 7.92
CA ARG A 339 20.82 -45.05 7.07
C ARG A 339 21.05 -44.36 5.72
N VAL A 340 22.28 -43.93 5.48
CA VAL A 340 22.77 -43.41 4.20
C VAL A 340 23.00 -44.56 3.20
N PRO A 341 22.44 -44.52 1.98
CA PRO A 341 22.93 -45.35 0.90
C PRO A 341 23.98 -44.60 0.07
N LYS A 342 25.19 -45.17 0.03
CA LYS A 342 26.23 -44.88 -0.96
C LYS A 342 25.76 -45.35 -2.34
N SER A 343 25.86 -44.50 -3.35
CA SER A 343 26.19 -44.96 -4.71
C SER A 343 26.99 -43.89 -5.45
N ILE A 344 28.28 -44.20 -5.62
CA ILE A 344 29.21 -43.60 -6.56
C ILE A 344 29.21 -44.53 -7.76
N VAL A 345 28.96 -44.02 -8.97
CA VAL A 345 29.45 -44.61 -10.22
C VAL A 345 29.82 -43.47 -11.18
N ASP A 346 31.13 -43.31 -11.32
CA ASP A 346 31.93 -42.97 -12.50
C ASP A 346 31.35 -42.06 -13.60
N TYR A 347 32.01 -40.91 -13.80
CA TYR A 347 32.29 -40.42 -15.15
C TYR A 347 33.77 -40.08 -15.31
N ARG A 348 34.38 -40.77 -16.29
CA ARG A 348 35.79 -40.72 -16.67
C ARG A 348 36.15 -39.38 -17.33
N PHE A 349 37.31 -38.85 -16.92
CA PHE A 349 38.11 -37.91 -17.70
C PHE A 349 38.67 -38.61 -18.95
N SER A 350 38.57 -37.96 -20.10
CA SER A 350 39.50 -38.16 -21.22
C SER A 350 40.08 -36.81 -21.62
N LYS A 351 41.40 -36.75 -21.68
CA LYS A 351 42.22 -35.59 -22.03
C LYS A 351 43.34 -36.09 -22.93
N LEU A 352 43.41 -35.57 -24.16
CA LEU A 352 44.56 -35.54 -25.07
C LEU A 352 44.36 -34.26 -25.91
N SER A 353 45.07 -33.16 -25.61
CA SER A 353 46.36 -32.72 -26.18
C SER A 353 46.25 -32.40 -27.68
N ASN A 354 46.80 -31.35 -28.28
CA ASN A 354 47.52 -30.12 -27.91
C ASN A 354 47.71 -29.47 -29.30
N HIS A 355 47.44 -28.18 -29.47
CA HIS A 355 48.30 -27.39 -30.34
C HIS A 355 48.35 -25.93 -29.91
N ASP A 356 49.57 -25.44 -30.04
CA ASP A 356 50.23 -24.28 -29.47
C ASP A 356 49.99 -23.06 -30.38
N ASN A 357 49.87 -21.85 -29.82
CA ASN A 357 50.91 -20.81 -29.97
C ASN A 357 50.42 -19.41 -29.51
N SER A 358 51.24 -18.82 -28.63
CA SER A 358 51.62 -17.40 -28.50
C SER A 358 50.56 -16.31 -28.29
N GLN A 359 50.48 -15.73 -27.07
CA GLN A 359 51.14 -14.46 -26.67
C GLN A 359 50.55 -13.90 -25.35
N GLN A 360 51.37 -13.91 -24.29
CA GLN A 360 51.35 -13.00 -23.13
C GLN A 360 52.41 -11.88 -23.38
N PRO A 361 52.60 -10.81 -22.57
CA PRO A 361 52.37 -10.67 -21.11
C PRO A 361 51.72 -9.31 -20.69
N GLN A 362 51.25 -9.07 -19.46
CA GLN A 362 52.00 -8.64 -18.25
C GLN A 362 50.98 -8.56 -17.06
N SER A 363 51.15 -9.29 -15.94
CA SER A 363 51.62 -8.83 -14.59
C SER A 363 51.04 -7.47 -14.13
N TYR A 364 50.45 -7.29 -12.93
CA TYR A 364 50.99 -7.57 -11.59
C TYR A 364 49.88 -7.85 -10.54
N ALA A 365 50.18 -8.75 -9.61
CA ALA A 365 49.53 -8.88 -8.30
C ALA A 365 50.33 -8.08 -7.24
N ARG A 366 49.66 -7.46 -6.27
CA ARG A 366 50.28 -7.02 -5.02
C ARG A 366 49.37 -7.32 -3.83
N LEU A 367 49.79 -8.31 -3.03
CA LEU A 367 49.33 -8.54 -1.67
C LEU A 367 49.69 -7.33 -0.79
N VAL A 368 48.76 -6.92 0.08
CA VAL A 368 49.08 -6.14 1.28
C VAL A 368 48.49 -6.88 2.47
N ARG A 369 49.39 -7.32 3.36
CA ARG A 369 49.13 -7.92 4.66
C ARG A 369 49.52 -6.85 5.68
N ILE A 370 48.61 -6.42 6.53
CA ILE A 370 48.94 -5.62 7.72
C ILE A 370 48.18 -6.22 8.90
N GLU A 371 48.96 -6.62 9.88
CA GLU A 371 48.60 -7.12 11.21
C GLU A 371 49.06 -6.04 12.20
N GLY A 372 48.20 -5.62 13.12
CA GLY A 372 48.54 -4.57 14.09
C GLY A 372 47.34 -3.93 14.77
N ASP A 373 46.90 -4.54 15.86
CA ASP A 373 45.98 -4.01 16.87
C ASP A 373 46.60 -2.80 17.59
N ARG A 374 45.86 -1.69 17.72
CA ARG A 374 45.91 -0.71 18.82
C ARG A 374 44.85 0.40 18.62
N ARG A 375 43.93 0.47 19.59
CA ARG A 375 43.08 1.64 19.90
C ARG A 375 43.94 2.88 20.19
N VAL A 376 43.58 4.04 19.63
CA VAL A 376 43.54 5.35 20.31
C VAL A 376 42.46 6.22 19.64
N ASP A 377 41.76 6.96 20.49
CA ASP A 377 40.65 7.87 20.26
C ASP A 377 40.90 9.04 19.29
N SER A 378 39.79 9.74 19.02
CA SER A 378 39.62 11.20 18.79
C SER A 378 39.68 11.78 17.37
N PHE A 379 38.49 12.29 16.98
CA PHE A 379 38.15 13.54 16.28
C PHE A 379 38.97 13.98 15.04
N VAL A 380 38.28 14.19 13.91
CA VAL A 380 37.92 15.51 13.35
C VAL A 380 37.27 15.34 11.96
N THR A 381 36.20 16.12 11.80
CA THR A 381 35.38 16.46 10.63
C THR A 381 36.18 16.88 9.38
N TYR A 382 35.70 16.50 8.19
CA TYR A 382 35.33 17.41 7.09
C TYR A 382 34.30 16.72 6.19
#